data_AF-A0A4Y2DAW9-F1
#
_entry.id   AF-A0A4Y2DAW9-F1
#
_cell.length_a   1.000
_cell.length_b   1.000
_cell.length_c   1.000
_cell.angle_alpha   90.00
_cell.angle_beta   90.00
_cell.angle_gamma   90.00
#
_symmetry.space_group_name_H-M   'P 1'
#
loop_
_entity.id
_entity.type
_entity.pdbx_description
1 polymer ?
#
loop_
_entity_poly.entity_id
_entity_poly.type
_entity_poly.pdbx_seq_one_letter_code
_entity_poly.pdbx_strand_id
1 'polypeptide(L)'
;MLREVESRVIAESNETGEDVPVVNTAFRRDRHSDQRRYNAPIANERAMVFVNNDGEPPFERNIRVYPLNPENPQQPFININILSPNLDPMAYPLFFPYGEPCWQPNWCCESYQGAQGNQSRINGTMLQNKSALTAVIDDFNLIITAGKLTQQWIVHSYLQAEANNLNFIRTHQQQLRTELYQGLADRNSS
;
A
#
# COMPACT_ATOMS: atom_id res chain seq x y z
N MET A 1 15.58 -15.89 3.39
CA MET A 1 14.28 -15.96 4.09
C MET A 1 13.42 -17.13 3.65
N LEU A 2 12.71 -17.14 2.51
CA LEU A 2 11.82 -18.28 2.16
C LEU A 2 12.55 -19.64 2.11
N ARG A 3 13.75 -19.67 1.54
CA ARG A 3 14.59 -20.88 1.44
C ARG A 3 15.04 -21.43 2.80
N GLU A 4 15.26 -20.56 3.79
CA GLU A 4 15.68 -20.97 5.13
C GLU A 4 14.50 -21.52 5.93
N VAL A 5 13.31 -20.96 5.73
CA VAL A 5 12.05 -21.47 6.29
C VAL A 5 11.69 -22.82 5.66
N GLU A 6 11.79 -22.96 4.34
CA GLU A 6 11.62 -24.23 3.62
C GLU A 6 12.58 -25.30 4.17
N SER A 7 13.85 -24.95 4.37
CA SER A 7 14.86 -25.88 4.89
C SER A 7 14.56 -26.35 6.31
N ARG A 8 14.00 -25.47 7.16
CA ARG A 8 13.60 -25.80 8.54
C ARG A 8 12.37 -26.71 8.57
N VAL A 9 11.34 -26.39 7.79
CA VAL A 9 10.12 -27.20 7.71
C VAL A 9 10.41 -28.61 7.15
N ILE A 10 11.32 -28.71 6.17
CA ILE A 10 11.79 -30.01 5.65
C ILE A 10 12.56 -30.80 6.73
N ALA A 11 13.39 -30.13 7.53
CA ALA A 11 14.12 -30.77 8.62
C ALA A 11 13.16 -31.30 9.71
N GLU A 12 12.19 -30.48 10.13
CA GLU A 12 11.18 -30.86 11.13
C GLU A 12 10.28 -32.01 10.65
N SER A 13 9.89 -32.02 9.38
CA SER A 13 9.14 -33.13 8.76
C SER A 13 9.92 -34.44 8.71
N ASN A 14 11.23 -34.37 8.44
CA ASN A 14 12.10 -35.55 8.48
C ASN A 14 12.24 -36.12 9.91
N GLU A 15 12.10 -35.27 10.94
CA GLU A 15 12.15 -35.69 12.35
C GLU A 15 10.82 -36.28 12.85
N THR A 16 9.68 -35.74 12.40
CA THR A 16 8.33 -36.21 12.80
C THR A 16 7.79 -37.35 11.93
N GLY A 17 8.38 -37.60 10.76
CA GLY A 17 7.94 -38.65 9.83
C GLY A 17 6.63 -38.34 9.10
N GLU A 18 6.14 -37.10 9.18
CA GLU A 18 4.96 -36.63 8.44
C GLU A 18 5.37 -36.05 7.09
N ASP A 19 4.71 -36.47 6.01
CA ASP A 19 5.00 -36.00 4.65
C ASP A 19 4.50 -34.56 4.46
N VAL A 20 5.36 -33.66 3.96
CA VAL A 20 4.99 -32.26 3.74
C VAL A 20 4.11 -32.18 2.49
N PRO A 21 2.84 -31.71 2.58
CA PRO A 21 2.02 -31.53 1.40
C PRO A 21 2.63 -30.45 0.49
N VAL A 22 3.13 -30.87 -0.66
CA VAL A 22 3.69 -29.97 -1.68
C VAL A 22 2.55 -29.24 -2.38
N VAL A 23 2.21 -28.05 -1.88
CA VAL A 23 1.21 -27.18 -2.50
C VAL A 23 1.89 -26.31 -3.56
N ASN A 24 1.79 -26.73 -4.82
CA ASN A 24 2.23 -25.92 -5.95
C ASN A 24 1.14 -24.94 -6.39
N THR A 25 1.40 -23.63 -6.25
CA THR A 25 0.57 -22.60 -6.89
C THR A 25 1.02 -22.42 -8.34
N ALA A 26 0.25 -22.99 -9.27
CA ALA A 26 0.50 -22.88 -10.70
C ALA A 26 -0.47 -21.87 -11.35
N PHE A 27 0.07 -20.84 -12.01
CA PHE A 27 -0.73 -19.98 -12.89
C PHE A 27 -1.00 -20.73 -14.20
N ARG A 28 -2.28 -20.97 -14.52
CA ARG A 28 -2.68 -21.59 -15.79
C ARG A 28 -2.35 -20.63 -16.96
N ARG A 29 -1.37 -21.01 -17.78
CA ARG A 29 -0.88 -20.22 -18.94
C ARG A 29 -1.57 -20.61 -20.26
N ASP A 30 -2.87 -20.88 -20.23
CA ASP A 30 -3.61 -21.07 -21.47
C ASP A 30 -3.87 -19.70 -22.12
N ARG A 31 -3.30 -19.50 -23.32
CA ARG A 31 -3.11 -18.22 -24.02
C ARG A 31 -3.37 -18.36 -25.53
N HIS A 32 -4.49 -18.94 -25.94
CA HIS A 32 -4.79 -19.06 -27.37
C HIS A 32 -4.93 -17.71 -28.13
N SER A 33 -4.82 -16.56 -27.44
CA SER A 33 -4.54 -15.26 -28.04
C SER A 33 -3.44 -14.58 -27.23
N ASP A 34 -2.33 -14.18 -27.85
CA ASP A 34 -1.29 -13.37 -27.21
C ASP A 34 -1.91 -12.08 -26.67
N GLN A 35 -2.04 -12.02 -25.35
CA GLN A 35 -2.30 -10.80 -24.60
C GLN A 35 -1.09 -10.64 -23.69
N ARG A 36 -0.16 -9.75 -24.09
CA ARG A 36 1.09 -9.35 -23.39
C ARG A 36 0.95 -8.95 -21.91
N ARG A 37 -0.25 -9.06 -21.35
CA ARG A 37 -0.66 -8.80 -19.97
C ARG A 37 -0.19 -9.85 -18.96
N TYR A 38 0.17 -11.07 -19.39
CA TYR A 38 0.51 -12.18 -18.49
C TYR A 38 1.86 -12.85 -18.75
N ASN A 39 2.79 -12.17 -19.43
CA ASN A 39 4.13 -12.71 -19.66
C ASN A 39 4.89 -12.95 -18.35
N ALA A 40 5.70 -14.03 -18.32
CA ALA A 40 6.55 -14.29 -17.18
C ALA A 40 7.59 -13.15 -17.09
N PRO A 41 7.80 -12.55 -15.91
CA PRO A 41 8.79 -11.50 -15.76
C PRO A 41 10.19 -12.04 -16.04
N ILE A 42 10.97 -11.29 -16.84
CA ILE A 42 12.35 -11.63 -17.23
C ILE A 42 13.36 -11.12 -16.19
N ALA A 43 13.00 -10.04 -15.47
CA ALA A 43 13.81 -9.44 -14.43
C ALA A 43 13.20 -9.67 -13.03
N ASN A 44 14.07 -9.64 -12.00
CA ASN A 44 13.65 -9.68 -10.60
C ASN A 44 13.28 -8.29 -10.05
N GLU A 45 13.63 -7.22 -10.77
CA GLU A 45 13.29 -5.85 -10.43
C GLU A 45 11.81 -5.57 -10.65
N ARG A 46 11.25 -4.70 -9.80
CA ARG A 46 9.87 -4.23 -9.91
C ARG A 46 9.87 -2.73 -10.03
N ALA A 47 9.27 -2.25 -11.11
CA ALA A 47 9.03 -0.83 -11.34
C ALA A 47 7.55 -0.63 -11.67
N MET A 48 7.01 0.52 -11.28
CA MET A 48 5.71 0.96 -11.76
C MET A 48 5.93 1.93 -12.90
N VAL A 49 5.27 1.66 -14.04
CA VAL A 49 5.30 2.52 -15.21
C VAL A 49 3.91 3.08 -15.41
N PHE A 50 3.81 4.40 -15.47
CA PHE A 50 2.59 5.11 -15.79
C PHE A 50 2.92 6.22 -16.79
N VAL A 51 1.95 6.59 -17.60
CA VAL A 51 2.08 7.64 -18.59
C VAL A 51 1.02 8.68 -18.27
N ASN A 52 1.48 9.87 -17.89
CA ASN A 52 0.65 11.04 -17.69
C ASN A 52 1.38 12.24 -18.33
N ASN A 53 0.61 13.21 -18.84
CA ASN A 53 1.17 14.39 -19.51
C ASN A 53 2.16 15.16 -18.60
N ASP A 54 1.89 15.17 -17.30
CA ASP A 54 2.65 15.94 -16.31
C ASP A 54 3.62 15.06 -15.49
N GLY A 55 3.76 13.77 -15.83
CA GLY A 55 4.66 12.84 -15.13
C GLY A 55 4.20 12.44 -13.72
N GLU A 56 3.00 12.83 -13.30
CA GLU A 56 2.46 12.47 -11.99
C GLU A 56 1.94 11.03 -11.94
N PRO A 57 1.99 10.35 -10.78
CA PRO A 57 1.28 9.10 -10.58
C PRO A 57 -0.24 9.28 -10.79
N PRO A 58 -0.93 8.35 -11.47
CA PRO A 58 -2.38 8.41 -11.59
C PRO A 58 -3.02 8.31 -10.19
N PHE A 59 -3.76 9.36 -9.83
CA PHE A 59 -4.46 9.47 -8.54
C PHE A 59 -5.69 8.56 -8.49
N GLU A 60 -6.42 8.46 -9.61
CA GLU A 60 -7.55 7.54 -9.71
C GLU A 60 -7.06 6.11 -9.96
N ARG A 61 -7.51 5.19 -9.09
CA ARG A 61 -7.40 3.75 -9.30
C ARG A 61 -8.77 3.25 -9.75
N ASN A 62 -8.82 2.46 -10.82
CA ASN A 62 -10.06 1.83 -11.27
C ASN A 62 -10.30 0.52 -10.50
N ILE A 63 -10.52 0.61 -9.19
CA ILE A 63 -10.98 -0.53 -8.37
C ILE A 63 -12.47 -0.39 -8.18
N ARG A 64 -13.22 -1.34 -8.74
CA ARG A 64 -14.68 -1.43 -8.65
C ARG A 64 -15.07 -2.61 -7.79
N VAL A 65 -15.89 -2.36 -6.79
CA VAL A 65 -16.42 -3.40 -5.90
C VAL A 65 -17.88 -3.63 -6.23
N TYR A 66 -18.22 -4.87 -6.51
CA TYR A 66 -19.58 -5.33 -6.70
C TYR A 66 -20.02 -6.05 -5.41
N PRO A 67 -20.88 -5.44 -4.58
CA PRO A 67 -21.38 -6.10 -3.39
C PRO A 67 -22.17 -7.36 -3.79
N LEU A 68 -21.79 -8.51 -3.21
CA LEU A 68 -22.44 -9.80 -3.51
C LEU A 68 -23.86 -9.89 -2.94
N ASN A 69 -24.15 -9.16 -1.87
CA ASN A 69 -25.45 -9.17 -1.19
C ASN A 69 -25.81 -7.75 -0.76
N PRO A 70 -26.20 -6.88 -1.70
CA PRO A 70 -26.50 -5.49 -1.37
C PRO A 70 -27.84 -5.41 -0.62
N GLU A 71 -27.92 -4.56 0.41
CA GLU A 71 -29.20 -4.24 1.07
C GLU A 71 -30.22 -3.68 0.06
N ASN A 72 -29.72 -3.00 -0.98
CA ASN A 72 -30.50 -2.53 -2.11
C ASN A 72 -30.07 -3.27 -3.40
N PRO A 73 -30.92 -4.10 -4.02
CA PRO A 73 -30.61 -4.81 -5.27
C PRO A 73 -30.21 -3.91 -6.45
N GLN A 74 -30.54 -2.61 -6.40
CA GLN A 74 -30.18 -1.60 -7.40
C GLN A 74 -28.88 -0.85 -7.06
N GLN A 75 -28.17 -1.24 -6.00
CA GLN A 75 -26.94 -0.58 -5.59
C GLN A 75 -25.87 -0.69 -6.70
N PRO A 76 -25.36 0.44 -7.22
CA PRO A 76 -24.29 0.43 -8.20
C PRO A 76 -22.99 -0.05 -7.58
N PHE A 77 -22.00 -0.37 -8.42
CA PHE A 77 -20.66 -0.70 -7.96
C PHE A 77 -20.03 0.47 -7.19
N ILE A 78 -19.17 0.15 -6.23
CA ILE A 78 -18.44 1.13 -5.43
C ILE A 78 -17.07 1.35 -6.08
N ASN A 79 -16.75 2.58 -6.44
CA ASN A 79 -15.40 2.96 -6.86
C ASN A 79 -14.54 3.24 -5.63
N ILE A 80 -13.40 2.56 -5.51
CA ILE A 80 -12.45 2.77 -4.43
C ILE A 80 -11.36 3.73 -4.89
N ASN A 81 -11.27 4.86 -4.19
CA ASN A 81 -10.20 5.84 -4.37
C ASN A 81 -8.88 5.36 -3.75
N ILE A 82 -7.75 5.88 -4.22
CA ILE A 82 -6.40 5.61 -3.70
C ILE A 82 -6.24 5.96 -2.21
N LEU A 83 -7.07 6.88 -1.70
CA LEU A 83 -7.11 7.29 -0.29
C LEU A 83 -8.07 6.47 0.57
N SER A 84 -8.72 5.45 0.00
CA SER A 84 -9.61 4.58 0.77
C SER A 84 -8.80 3.71 1.73
N PRO A 85 -9.19 3.59 3.01
CA PRO A 85 -8.54 2.68 3.94
C PRO A 85 -8.64 1.21 3.52
N ASN A 86 -9.60 0.88 2.65
CA ASN A 86 -9.84 -0.47 2.15
C ASN A 86 -8.99 -0.81 0.91
N LEU A 87 -8.23 0.15 0.35
CA LEU A 87 -7.48 -0.09 -0.88
C LEU A 87 -6.44 -1.20 -0.70
N ASP A 88 -5.64 -1.11 0.36
CA ASP A 88 -4.56 -2.06 0.64
C ASP A 88 -5.07 -3.47 0.97
N PRO A 89 -6.06 -3.65 1.88
CA PRO A 89 -6.59 -4.98 2.16
C PRO A 89 -7.24 -5.63 0.93
N MET A 90 -7.82 -4.83 0.02
CA MET A 90 -8.41 -5.36 -1.21
C MET A 90 -7.37 -5.66 -2.31
N ALA A 91 -6.29 -4.87 -2.38
CA ALA A 91 -5.21 -5.09 -3.34
C ALA A 91 -4.21 -6.17 -2.88
N TYR A 92 -4.05 -6.35 -1.57
CA TYR A 92 -3.12 -7.28 -0.94
C TYR A 92 -3.82 -8.12 0.15
N PRO A 93 -4.84 -8.95 -0.18
CA PRO A 93 -5.55 -9.74 0.84
C PRO A 93 -4.63 -10.68 1.64
N LEU A 94 -3.53 -11.12 1.03
CA LEU A 94 -2.52 -11.94 1.70
C LEU A 94 -1.77 -11.20 2.81
N PHE A 95 -1.75 -9.87 2.83
CA PHE A 95 -1.15 -9.06 3.90
C PHE A 95 -2.14 -8.66 4.98
N PHE A 96 -3.43 -8.66 4.65
CA PHE A 96 -4.51 -8.22 5.51
C PHE A 96 -5.59 -9.31 5.55
N PRO A 97 -5.30 -10.46 6.19
CA PRO A 97 -6.19 -11.62 6.18
C PRO A 97 -7.56 -11.32 6.82
N TYR A 98 -7.63 -10.33 7.71
CA TYR A 98 -8.87 -9.89 8.34
C TYR A 98 -9.46 -8.62 7.71
N GLY A 99 -8.84 -8.11 6.65
CA GLY A 99 -9.31 -6.93 5.93
C GLY A 99 -9.21 -5.64 6.74
N GLU A 100 -8.21 -5.53 7.61
CA GLU A 100 -8.04 -4.39 8.49
C GLU A 100 -7.87 -3.09 7.69
N PRO A 101 -8.60 -2.02 8.05
CA PRO A 101 -8.46 -0.74 7.37
C PRO A 101 -7.06 -0.16 7.59
N CYS A 102 -6.46 0.32 6.50
CA CYS A 102 -5.18 1.03 6.53
C CYS A 102 -5.38 2.52 6.85
N TRP A 103 -4.31 3.31 6.70
CA TRP A 103 -4.33 4.76 6.88
C TRP A 103 -5.53 5.43 6.20
N GLN A 104 -6.14 6.39 6.89
CA GLN A 104 -7.19 7.25 6.36
C GLN A 104 -6.89 8.73 6.66
N PRO A 105 -7.39 9.67 5.84
CA PRO A 105 -7.25 11.09 6.11
C PRO A 105 -7.76 11.46 7.51
N ASN A 106 -7.06 12.37 8.19
CA ASN A 106 -7.37 12.82 9.56
C ASN A 106 -7.27 11.74 10.65
N TRP A 107 -6.54 10.64 10.39
CA TRP A 107 -6.22 9.68 11.43
C TRP A 107 -5.29 10.30 12.47
N CYS A 108 -5.74 10.38 13.71
CA CYS A 108 -4.94 10.88 14.82
C CYS A 108 -4.12 9.76 15.46
N CYS A 109 -2.81 9.94 15.66
CA CYS A 109 -2.06 9.03 16.51
C CYS A 109 -2.40 9.32 17.97
N GLU A 110 -2.90 8.32 18.69
CA GLU A 110 -3.15 8.45 20.12
C GLU A 110 -1.84 8.72 20.87
N SER A 111 -1.85 9.69 21.78
CA SER A 111 -0.69 10.00 22.60
C SER A 111 -0.40 8.83 23.55
N TYR A 112 0.80 8.24 23.48
CA TYR A 112 1.25 7.21 24.42
C TYR A 112 2.23 7.80 25.44
N GLN A 113 2.34 7.16 26.62
CA GLN A 113 3.29 7.56 27.67
C GLN A 113 4.73 7.39 27.15
N GLY A 114 5.33 8.50 26.71
CA GLY A 114 6.64 8.54 26.07
C GLY A 114 6.73 9.53 24.90
N ALA A 115 5.59 9.95 24.34
CA ALA A 115 5.53 10.98 23.32
C ALA A 115 5.79 12.39 23.92
N GLN A 116 7.04 12.72 24.23
CA GLN A 116 7.46 14.07 24.65
C GLN A 116 7.68 15.02 23.45
N GLY A 117 6.86 14.90 22.40
CA GLY A 117 6.99 15.68 21.16
C GLY A 117 5.70 16.37 20.77
N ASN A 118 5.79 17.67 20.49
CA ASN A 118 4.78 18.57 19.91
C ASN A 118 3.37 17.99 19.74
N GLN A 119 2.45 18.42 20.62
CA GLN A 119 0.99 18.19 20.52
C GLN A 119 0.36 18.69 19.19
N SER A 120 1.14 19.38 18.35
CA SER A 120 0.75 19.94 17.06
C SER A 120 0.68 18.92 15.91
N ARG A 121 1.38 17.77 15.98
CA ARG A 121 1.28 16.73 14.94
C ARG A 121 0.29 15.66 15.34
N ILE A 122 -0.98 16.05 15.34
CA ILE A 122 -2.10 15.17 15.69
C ILE A 122 -2.29 14.10 14.61
N ASN A 123 -2.11 14.45 13.33
CA ASN A 123 -2.40 13.57 12.19
C ASN A 123 -1.19 12.70 11.80
N GLY A 124 -1.38 11.38 11.82
CA GLY A 124 -0.43 10.44 11.23
C GLY A 124 -0.43 10.57 9.71
N THR A 125 0.75 10.55 9.08
CA THR A 125 0.88 10.56 7.61
C THR A 125 0.77 9.14 7.04
N MET A 126 0.36 9.03 5.77
CA MET A 126 0.33 7.74 5.07
C MET A 126 1.70 7.05 5.09
N LEU A 127 2.79 7.80 4.85
CA LEU A 127 4.14 7.25 4.87
C LEU A 127 4.52 6.68 6.25
N GLN A 128 4.18 7.38 7.34
CA GLN A 128 4.42 6.89 8.69
C GLN A 128 3.68 5.58 8.95
N ASN A 129 2.40 5.49 8.58
CA ASN A 129 1.61 4.27 8.72
C ASN A 129 2.23 3.11 7.92
N LYS A 130 2.59 3.34 6.65
CA LYS A 130 3.25 2.33 5.80
C LYS A 130 4.60 1.89 6.37
N SER A 131 5.41 2.82 6.88
CA SER A 131 6.69 2.47 7.51
C SER A 131 6.51 1.63 8.78
N ALA A 132 5.48 1.92 9.58
CA ALA A 132 5.18 1.20 10.80
C ALA A 132 4.80 -0.26 10.51
N LEU A 133 4.05 -0.51 9.42
CA LEU A 133 3.71 -1.86 8.96
C LEU A 133 4.95 -2.72 8.64
N THR A 134 6.11 -2.11 8.38
CA THR A 134 7.37 -2.81 8.11
C THR A 134 8.43 -2.64 9.21
N ALA A 135 8.11 -1.94 10.31
CA ALA A 135 9.08 -1.62 11.37
C ALA A 135 9.15 -2.69 12.47
N VAL A 136 8.36 -3.75 12.38
CA VAL A 136 8.39 -4.87 13.34
C VAL A 136 9.66 -5.69 13.12
N ILE A 137 10.60 -5.62 14.07
CA ILE A 137 11.94 -6.22 13.97
C ILE A 137 12.06 -7.55 14.74
N ASP A 138 11.20 -7.79 15.74
CA ASP A 138 11.32 -8.95 16.64
C ASP A 138 10.23 -10.03 16.46
N ASP A 139 9.26 -9.82 15.57
CA ASP A 139 8.15 -10.74 15.30
C ASP A 139 8.00 -11.06 13.80
N PHE A 140 7.29 -12.14 13.50
CA PHE A 140 6.97 -12.50 12.12
C PHE A 140 6.14 -11.39 11.45
N ASN A 141 6.72 -10.77 10.43
CA ASN A 141 6.03 -9.79 9.61
C ASN A 141 5.69 -10.36 8.22
N LEU A 142 4.39 -10.55 7.98
CA LEU A 142 3.85 -11.11 6.73
C LEU A 142 4.19 -10.26 5.50
N ILE A 143 4.21 -8.93 5.66
CA ILE A 143 4.51 -7.99 4.57
C ILE A 143 5.95 -8.15 4.13
N ILE A 144 6.91 -8.25 5.06
CA ILE A 144 8.33 -8.33 4.74
C ILE A 144 8.73 -9.72 4.19
N THR A 145 8.06 -10.77 4.66
CA THR A 145 8.43 -12.16 4.35
C THR A 145 7.93 -12.66 3.00
N ALA A 146 6.95 -12.02 2.37
CA ALA A 146 6.34 -12.45 1.11
C ALA A 146 7.16 -12.18 -0.16
N GLY A 147 8.42 -11.72 -0.03
CA GLY A 147 9.39 -11.62 -1.12
C GLY A 147 8.96 -10.71 -2.26
N LYS A 148 8.61 -11.28 -3.42
CA LYS A 148 8.22 -10.49 -4.61
C LYS A 148 6.95 -9.66 -4.34
N LEU A 149 6.00 -10.17 -3.55
CA LEU A 149 4.78 -9.43 -3.21
C LEU A 149 5.11 -8.19 -2.36
N THR A 150 6.06 -8.32 -1.43
CA THR A 150 6.61 -7.21 -0.61
C THR A 150 7.13 -6.09 -1.49
N GLN A 151 7.95 -6.43 -2.49
CA GLN A 151 8.49 -5.44 -3.43
C GLN A 151 7.38 -4.72 -4.20
N GLN A 152 6.30 -5.42 -4.59
CA GLN A 152 5.13 -4.75 -5.20
C GLN A 152 4.51 -3.73 -4.26
N TRP A 153 4.33 -4.14 -3.01
CA TRP A 153 3.63 -3.36 -2.02
C TRP A 153 4.43 -2.14 -1.60
N ILE A 154 5.76 -2.24 -1.52
CA ILE A 154 6.65 -1.09 -1.29
C ILE A 154 6.49 -0.06 -2.42
N VAL A 155 6.62 -0.50 -3.67
CA VAL A 155 6.48 0.39 -4.84
C VAL A 155 5.07 1.01 -4.89
N HIS A 156 4.03 0.22 -4.63
CA HIS A 156 2.66 0.71 -4.58
C HIS A 156 2.49 1.75 -3.47
N SER A 157 2.93 1.45 -2.25
CA SER A 157 2.80 2.31 -1.08
C SER A 157 3.51 3.64 -1.26
N TYR A 158 4.69 3.63 -1.90
CA TYR A 158 5.38 4.87 -2.28
C TYR A 158 4.54 5.73 -3.23
N LEU A 159 3.98 5.13 -4.28
CA LEU A 159 3.15 5.86 -5.24
C LEU A 159 1.85 6.36 -4.62
N GLN A 160 1.30 5.61 -3.67
CA GLN A 160 0.11 6.01 -2.92
C GLN A 160 0.41 7.26 -2.07
N ALA A 161 1.53 7.24 -1.35
CA ALA A 161 1.98 8.37 -0.54
C ALA A 161 2.28 9.60 -1.41
N GLU A 162 2.94 9.42 -2.55
CA GLU A 162 3.27 10.51 -3.47
C GLU A 162 2.01 11.11 -4.11
N ALA A 163 1.10 10.27 -4.60
CA ALA A 163 -0.18 10.71 -5.14
C ALA A 163 -1.00 11.50 -4.10
N ASN A 164 -0.99 11.05 -2.83
CA ASN A 164 -1.62 11.78 -1.73
C ASN A 164 -0.98 13.16 -1.50
N ASN A 165 0.36 13.24 -1.47
CA ASN A 165 1.09 14.49 -1.28
C ASN A 165 0.82 15.49 -2.41
N LEU A 166 0.88 15.04 -3.66
CA LEU A 166 0.58 15.89 -4.83
C LEU A 166 -0.87 16.39 -4.81
N ASN A 167 -1.82 15.53 -4.44
CA ASN A 167 -3.22 15.93 -4.31
C ASN A 167 -3.42 16.97 -3.19
N PHE A 168 -2.72 16.83 -2.06
CA PHE A 168 -2.72 17.84 -1.00
C PHE A 168 -2.20 19.19 -1.52
N ILE A 169 -1.02 19.19 -2.17
CA ILE A 169 -0.42 20.39 -2.75
C ILE A 169 -1.38 21.06 -3.74
N ARG A 170 -2.03 20.29 -4.61
CA ARG A 170 -2.99 20.79 -5.60
C ARG A 170 -4.21 21.45 -4.96
N THR A 171 -4.79 20.80 -3.96
CA THR A 171 -6.05 21.26 -3.32
C THR A 171 -5.81 22.41 -2.34
N HIS A 172 -4.61 22.54 -1.79
CA HIS A 172 -4.25 23.57 -0.79
C HIS A 172 -3.37 24.68 -1.36
N GLN A 173 -3.27 24.81 -2.69
CA GLN A 173 -2.44 25.83 -3.36
C GLN A 173 -2.70 27.25 -2.87
N GLN A 174 -3.95 27.62 -2.56
CA GLN A 174 -4.28 28.97 -2.11
C GLN A 174 -3.61 29.28 -0.76
N GLN A 175 -3.67 28.35 0.19
CA GLN A 175 -3.06 28.48 1.52
C GLN A 175 -1.53 28.49 1.43
N LEU A 176 -0.97 27.57 0.64
CA LEU A 176 0.49 27.46 0.42
C LEU A 176 1.07 28.68 -0.29
N ARG A 177 0.32 29.31 -1.20
CA ARG A 177 0.76 30.52 -1.93
C ARG A 177 0.58 31.79 -1.11
N THR A 178 -0.44 31.91 -0.26
CA THR A 178 -0.63 33.10 0.60
C THR A 178 0.51 33.28 1.60
N GLU A 179 1.03 32.18 2.16
CA GLU A 179 2.15 32.24 3.11
C GLU A 179 3.44 32.79 2.48
N LEU A 180 3.70 32.47 1.21
CA LEU A 180 4.87 32.97 0.48
C LEU A 180 4.80 34.49 0.22
N TYR A 181 3.60 35.01 -0.05
CA TYR A 181 3.40 36.46 -0.23
C TYR A 181 3.37 37.22 1.09
N GLN A 182 2.89 36.61 2.17
CA GLN A 182 2.93 37.22 3.52
C GLN A 182 4.38 37.51 3.94
N GLY A 183 5.29 36.53 3.80
CA GLY A 183 6.71 36.73 4.16
C GLY A 183 7.45 37.74 3.29
N LEU A 184 7.04 37.92 2.02
CA LEU A 184 7.57 38.97 1.13
C LEU A 184 6.98 40.35 1.44
N ALA A 185 5.69 40.42 1.79
CA ALA A 185 5.05 41.66 2.22
C ALA A 185 5.66 42.16 3.53
N ASP A 186 5.83 41.29 4.52
CA ASP A 186 6.37 41.62 5.84
C ASP A 186 7.83 42.13 5.77
N ARG A 187 8.64 41.54 4.88
CA ARG A 187 10.03 41.97 4.62
C ARG A 187 10.14 43.31 3.89
N ASN A 188 9.15 43.66 3.08
CA ASN A 188 9.12 44.95 2.37
C ASN A 188 8.42 46.06 3.17
N SER A 189 7.79 45.71 4.30
CA SER A 189 7.19 46.65 5.25
C SER A 189 8.04 46.91 6.51
N SER A 190 9.30 46.47 6.52
CA SER A 190 10.30 46.77 7.55
C SER A 190 11.45 47.61 7.00
#